data_AF-A0A0D7AZR4-F1
#
_entry.id   AF-A0A0D7AZR4-F1
#
_cell.length_a   1.000
_cell.length_b   1.000
_cell.length_c   1.000
_cell.angle_alpha   90.00
_cell.angle_beta   90.00
_cell.angle_gamma   90.00
#
_symmetry.space_group_name_H-M   'P 1'
#
loop_
_entity.id
_entity.type
_entity.pdbx_description
1 polymer ?
#
loop_
_entity_poly.entity_id
_entity_poly.type
_entity_poly.pdbx_seq_one_letter_code
_entity_poly.pdbx_strand_id
1 'polypeptide(L)'
;MSENLRSESVLRHGSHAYKSHSTSVYPVYRSSHISPAISAVPLITMSRVNYEDLTPILDRGQACIHCRRKKMRCDGAHPVCGPCSRTTRPTDCEYTDKQGRTRAEILEENIARVEARIFELEHPNAYSHDPIYLHNPYQQQPPPATFDTGKDPTPELKIYLVDRVLQYTSETSFFLNPKRFRASFVGHGKKAPIPALVSAVYLWGAHLSGDATLRARREEFLAQAVAKVATSLSSSHPNRVLQTLQTELLLATYFYGAGRCVEGKYHLSTGASIAIAAGLKKVRSASVGSRPMTGLDKAEDAINEGEQIDAFWTTLALDQMWTVALAAPTNFICLADRTTVVDETFDTPCPLETEQYEKGGYPRDLVSRRTVLTFLDGQPAGVGGSAEYSSKSVVCKAAMLWFQASVLIGSWRPDMSPSETQSFSARFATLNANIEQLRLHLVAPAQLRSAPRSAFVAHNLVCAAFLQLHGMFGSREENTQSRQTILNAARHTFQLLVNLNVSAMTKYVNPIIGTVWMSASQVLFEELARMKGQRPKGLRPGKAEYELQQLTDAAIKEMEALKDGSTLLSYQVSRIREAYAAPF
;
A
#
# COMPACT_ATOMS: atom_id res chain seq x y z
N MET A 1 72.80 -23.38 9.01
CA MET A 1 72.96 -23.79 7.60
C MET A 1 72.48 -22.65 6.73
N SER A 2 73.42 -22.10 5.94
CA SER A 2 73.27 -21.30 4.69
C SER A 2 72.30 -20.10 4.70
N GLU A 3 72.79 -18.85 4.85
CA GLU A 3 73.33 -17.93 3.80
C GLU A 3 72.29 -17.47 2.77
N ASN A 4 71.77 -16.24 2.84
CA ASN A 4 72.29 -14.93 2.37
C ASN A 4 71.96 -14.63 0.89
N LEU A 5 71.21 -13.54 0.65
CA LEU A 5 71.54 -12.50 -0.36
C LEU A 5 70.69 -11.22 -0.11
N ARG A 6 71.39 -10.09 -0.22
CA ARG A 6 71.05 -8.70 0.14
C ARG A 6 70.48 -7.88 -1.03
N SER A 7 69.76 -6.79 -0.73
CA SER A 7 70.00 -5.36 -1.14
C SER A 7 68.69 -4.55 -0.99
N GLU A 8 68.51 -3.61 -0.03
CA GLU A 8 68.92 -2.17 0.00
C GLU A 8 68.47 -1.36 -1.24
N SER A 9 67.94 -0.13 -1.24
CA SER A 9 67.54 0.94 -0.29
C SER A 9 66.86 2.03 -1.18
N VAL A 10 65.99 2.97 -0.74
CA VAL A 10 66.32 4.34 -0.28
C VAL A 10 65.01 5.17 -0.18
N LEU A 11 64.90 5.96 0.90
CA LEU A 11 63.90 7.00 1.21
C LEU A 11 64.09 8.29 0.39
N ARG A 12 62.99 9.01 0.07
CA ARG A 12 62.98 10.50 0.07
C ARG A 12 61.62 11.08 0.50
N HIS A 13 61.68 11.92 1.53
CA HIS A 13 60.66 12.87 1.98
C HIS A 13 60.55 14.08 1.04
N GLY A 14 59.38 14.73 1.03
CA GLY A 14 59.16 16.06 0.45
C GLY A 14 57.90 16.72 1.02
N SER A 15 58.09 17.59 2.00
CA SER A 15 57.09 18.43 2.66
C SER A 15 56.86 19.74 1.90
N HIS A 16 55.68 20.38 2.09
CA HIS A 16 55.32 21.83 1.99
C HIS A 16 53.95 22.00 1.30
N ALA A 17 53.13 23.04 1.49
CA ALA A 17 52.74 23.93 2.59
C ALA A 17 51.72 24.93 1.98
N TYR A 18 50.65 25.26 2.70
CA TYR A 18 49.83 26.49 2.65
C TYR A 18 49.19 26.97 1.32
N LYS A 19 47.87 27.21 1.36
CA LYS A 19 47.29 28.58 1.23
C LYS A 19 45.81 28.63 1.62
N SER A 20 45.55 29.44 2.63
CA SER A 20 44.26 29.95 3.10
C SER A 20 43.96 31.32 2.50
N HIS A 21 42.72 31.62 2.12
CA HIS A 21 42.12 32.98 2.00
C HIS A 21 40.65 32.86 2.50
N SER A 22 40.26 33.45 3.66
CA SER A 22 39.80 34.85 3.88
C SER A 22 38.44 35.15 3.22
N THR A 23 37.29 35.01 3.91
CA THR A 23 36.54 35.94 4.81
C THR A 23 35.46 36.80 4.12
N SER A 24 34.22 36.78 4.67
CA SER A 24 33.32 37.94 4.97
C SER A 24 31.84 37.47 5.09
N VAL A 25 31.23 37.29 6.28
CA VAL A 25 30.54 38.23 7.21
C VAL A 25 29.07 38.59 6.84
N TYR A 26 28.12 37.98 7.57
CA TYR A 26 26.76 38.35 8.13
C TYR A 26 25.83 39.42 7.49
N PRO A 27 24.47 39.42 7.71
CA PRO A 27 23.71 38.84 8.82
C PRO A 27 22.45 38.02 8.49
N VAL A 28 22.11 37.16 9.46
CA VAL A 28 20.86 36.39 9.57
C VAL A 28 19.75 37.30 10.11
N TYR A 29 18.67 37.48 9.34
CA TYR A 29 17.40 37.97 9.89
C TYR A 29 16.57 36.76 10.34
N ARG A 30 16.29 36.73 11.64
CA ARG A 30 15.46 35.74 12.32
C ARG A 30 14.00 36.06 12.00
N SER A 31 13.28 35.15 11.35
CA SER A 31 11.82 35.06 11.50
C SER A 31 11.40 33.60 11.47
N SER A 32 11.11 33.12 12.66
CA SER A 32 10.43 31.89 13.01
C SER A 32 9.13 31.70 12.22
N HIS A 33 8.99 30.56 11.53
CA HIS A 33 7.79 29.73 11.45
C HIS A 33 8.17 28.39 10.78
N ILE A 34 8.36 27.35 11.60
CA ILE A 34 8.62 25.99 11.14
C ILE A 34 7.26 25.29 10.99
N SER A 35 6.87 24.99 9.76
CA SER A 35 5.81 24.03 9.43
C SER A 35 6.47 22.74 8.91
N PRO A 36 6.08 21.54 9.38
CA PRO A 36 6.64 20.29 8.88
C PRO A 36 6.03 19.94 7.52
N ALA A 37 6.89 19.84 6.50
CA ALA A 37 6.53 19.43 5.16
C ALA A 37 6.38 17.89 5.07
N ILE A 38 5.14 17.42 5.10
CA ILE A 38 4.75 16.19 4.40
C ILE A 38 3.87 16.66 3.25
N SER A 39 4.49 16.88 2.10
CA SER A 39 3.82 17.25 0.85
C SER A 39 4.36 16.38 -0.28
N ALA A 40 3.47 16.09 -1.23
CA ALA A 40 3.67 15.43 -2.52
C ALA A 40 3.56 13.89 -2.58
N VAL A 41 2.33 13.39 -2.53
CA VAL A 41 1.79 12.67 -3.71
C VAL A 41 1.34 13.78 -4.68
N PRO A 42 1.69 13.78 -5.98
CA PRO A 42 1.42 14.94 -6.82
C PRO A 42 -0.09 15.10 -7.05
N LEU A 43 -0.68 16.04 -6.32
CA LEU A 43 -1.92 16.75 -6.66
C LEU A 43 -1.57 17.76 -7.75
N ILE A 44 -2.29 17.71 -8.87
CA ILE A 44 -2.23 18.72 -9.92
C ILE A 44 -2.74 20.05 -9.33
N THR A 45 -1.85 21.03 -9.15
CA THR A 45 -2.23 22.41 -8.86
C THR A 45 -2.54 23.14 -10.16
N MET A 46 -3.79 23.54 -10.38
CA MET A 46 -4.15 24.51 -11.41
C MET A 46 -4.16 25.92 -10.82
N SER A 47 -3.27 26.77 -11.33
CA SER A 47 -3.19 28.20 -11.05
C SER A 47 -4.39 28.97 -11.64
N ARG A 48 -4.91 29.92 -10.86
CA ARG A 48 -6.00 30.84 -11.21
C ARG A 48 -5.59 31.83 -12.31
N VAL A 49 -6.51 32.14 -13.22
CA VAL A 49 -6.44 33.35 -14.07
C VAL A 49 -7.79 34.06 -14.01
N ASN A 50 -7.76 35.35 -13.62
CA ASN A 50 -8.90 36.27 -13.71
C ASN A 50 -8.97 36.89 -15.10
N TYR A 51 -10.19 37.14 -15.55
CA TYR A 51 -10.57 37.59 -16.89
C TYR A 51 -10.85 39.10 -16.87
N GLU A 52 -10.17 39.88 -17.72
CA GLU A 52 -10.71 41.09 -18.33
C GLU A 52 -9.86 41.52 -19.55
N ASP A 53 -10.57 41.86 -20.63
CA ASP A 53 -10.20 42.52 -21.90
C ASP A 53 -9.42 41.81 -23.05
N LEU A 54 -10.25 41.36 -24.02
CA LEU A 54 -10.23 41.57 -25.49
C LEU A 54 -9.05 41.10 -26.37
N THR A 55 -9.43 40.23 -27.32
CA THR A 55 -8.72 39.58 -28.44
C THR A 55 -7.93 38.32 -28.07
N PRO A 56 -8.25 37.14 -28.67
CA PRO A 56 -7.58 35.90 -28.31
C PRO A 56 -6.18 35.90 -28.91
N ILE A 57 -5.18 36.24 -28.09
CA ILE A 57 -3.79 35.93 -28.34
C ILE A 57 -3.64 34.45 -27.99
N LEU A 58 -3.47 33.61 -29.02
CA LEU A 58 -3.13 32.21 -28.80
C LEU A 58 -1.77 32.12 -28.10
N ASP A 59 -1.73 31.44 -26.96
CA ASP A 59 -0.48 31.15 -26.25
C ASP A 59 0.53 30.47 -27.19
N ARG A 60 1.82 30.70 -26.92
CA ARG A 60 2.92 30.13 -27.72
C ARG A 60 2.76 28.62 -27.84
N GLY A 61 2.38 28.20 -29.05
CA GLY A 61 2.21 26.80 -29.42
C GLY A 61 0.79 26.25 -29.40
N GLN A 62 -0.22 27.11 -29.35
CA GLN A 62 -1.64 26.73 -29.51
C GLN A 62 -2.15 26.82 -30.97
N ALA A 63 -1.31 27.22 -31.93
CA ALA A 63 -1.68 27.17 -33.35
C ALA A 63 -1.62 25.73 -33.89
N CYS A 64 -2.57 25.33 -34.72
CA CYS A 64 -2.55 24.01 -35.38
C CYS A 64 -1.26 23.82 -36.21
N ILE A 65 -0.86 22.56 -36.40
CA ILE A 65 0.37 22.16 -37.09
C ILE A 65 0.42 22.76 -38.51
N HIS A 66 -0.72 22.78 -39.20
CA HIS A 66 -0.81 23.35 -40.55
C HIS A 66 -0.49 24.85 -40.57
N CYS A 67 -1.13 25.66 -39.70
CA CYS A 67 -0.89 27.09 -39.62
C CYS A 67 0.53 27.41 -39.14
N ARG A 68 1.09 26.60 -38.23
CA ARG A 68 2.48 26.71 -37.79
C ARG A 68 3.46 26.44 -38.93
N ARG A 69 3.26 25.37 -39.72
CA ARG A 69 4.10 25.03 -40.89
C ARG A 69 4.04 26.10 -41.98
N LYS A 70 2.84 26.67 -42.21
CA LYS A 70 2.61 27.73 -43.19
C LYS A 70 2.94 29.13 -42.67
N LYS A 71 3.34 29.28 -41.40
CA LYS A 71 3.63 30.56 -40.73
C LYS A 71 2.49 31.59 -40.88
N MET A 72 1.25 31.12 -40.80
CA MET A 72 0.05 31.95 -40.93
C MET A 72 -0.71 32.01 -39.61
N ARG A 73 -1.49 33.07 -39.41
CA ARG A 73 -2.26 33.29 -38.18
C ARG A 73 -3.34 32.21 -38.04
N CYS A 74 -3.31 31.47 -36.94
CA CYS A 74 -4.36 30.53 -36.53
C CYS A 74 -5.35 31.28 -35.62
N ASP A 75 -6.63 30.93 -35.66
CA ASP A 75 -7.66 31.48 -34.77
C ASP A 75 -7.99 30.52 -33.60
N GLY A 76 -7.41 29.32 -33.58
CA GLY A 76 -7.55 28.38 -32.47
C GLY A 76 -8.92 27.71 -32.37
N ALA A 77 -9.77 27.85 -33.39
CA ALA A 77 -11.07 27.17 -33.39
C ALA A 77 -10.87 25.65 -33.55
N HIS A 78 -11.61 24.87 -32.76
CA HIS A 78 -11.67 23.41 -32.80
C HIS A 78 -13.03 22.97 -33.39
N PRO A 79 -13.10 21.86 -34.16
CA PRO A 79 -12.02 20.92 -34.49
C PRO A 79 -11.09 21.39 -35.63
N VAL A 80 -11.52 22.36 -36.45
CA VAL A 80 -10.73 22.92 -37.56
C VAL A 80 -10.69 24.44 -37.43
N CYS A 81 -9.50 25.02 -37.52
CA CYS A 81 -9.33 26.47 -37.45
C CYS A 81 -9.95 27.16 -38.68
N GLY A 82 -10.51 28.37 -38.53
CA GLY A 82 -11.17 29.09 -39.61
C GLY A 82 -10.30 29.34 -40.86
N PRO A 83 -8.98 29.56 -40.73
CA PRO A 83 -8.06 29.57 -41.86
C PRO A 83 -7.96 28.23 -42.59
N CYS A 84 -7.82 27.10 -41.88
CA CYS A 84 -7.74 25.77 -42.47
C CYS A 84 -9.08 25.30 -43.08
N SER A 85 -10.20 25.78 -42.54
CA SER A 85 -11.52 25.51 -43.12
C SER A 85 -11.70 26.17 -44.50
N ARG A 86 -11.00 27.28 -44.77
CA ARG A 86 -11.13 28.04 -46.03
C ARG A 86 -10.20 27.57 -47.14
N THR A 87 -9.18 26.77 -46.84
CA THR A 87 -8.18 26.27 -47.80
C THR A 87 -8.46 24.88 -48.37
N THR A 88 -9.73 24.43 -48.35
CA THR A 88 -10.22 23.22 -49.03
C THR A 88 -9.57 21.88 -48.60
N ARG A 89 -8.76 21.86 -47.52
CA ARG A 89 -8.22 20.64 -46.89
C ARG A 89 -8.33 20.70 -45.35
N PRO A 90 -9.55 20.61 -44.80
CA PRO A 90 -9.78 20.63 -43.35
C PRO A 90 -9.15 19.43 -42.62
N THR A 91 -8.84 18.34 -43.33
CA THR A 91 -8.21 17.12 -42.79
C THR A 91 -6.76 17.31 -42.34
N ASP A 92 -6.08 18.36 -42.81
CA ASP A 92 -4.67 18.64 -42.45
C ASP A 92 -4.57 19.51 -41.18
N CYS A 93 -5.70 19.92 -40.59
CA CYS A 93 -5.75 20.80 -39.42
C CYS A 93 -5.65 19.99 -38.12
N GLU A 94 -4.42 19.58 -37.79
CA GLU A 94 -4.13 18.82 -36.58
C GLU A 94 -3.60 19.74 -35.48
N TYR A 95 -4.15 19.63 -34.27
CA TYR A 95 -3.59 20.24 -33.06
C TYR A 95 -2.82 19.15 -32.32
N THR A 96 -1.61 19.46 -31.83
CA THR A 96 -0.91 18.55 -30.93
C THR A 96 -1.66 18.54 -29.60
N ASP A 97 -2.43 17.48 -29.35
CA ASP A 97 -3.18 17.33 -28.10
C ASP A 97 -2.23 17.42 -26.90
N LYS A 98 -2.54 18.32 -25.97
CA LYS A 98 -1.90 18.39 -24.65
C LYS A 98 -2.41 17.25 -23.76
N GLN A 99 -2.17 16.01 -24.17
CA GLN A 99 -2.54 14.82 -23.39
C GLN A 99 -1.30 13.95 -23.13
N GLY A 100 -0.52 14.42 -22.17
CA GLY A 100 0.61 13.71 -21.57
C GLY A 100 1.49 14.67 -20.77
N ARG A 101 2.00 14.22 -19.61
CA ARG A 101 3.01 14.96 -18.82
C ARG A 101 4.17 15.35 -19.73
N THR A 102 4.54 16.62 -19.74
CA THR A 102 5.61 17.11 -20.61
C THR A 102 6.97 16.69 -20.09
N ARG A 103 7.95 16.51 -20.98
CA ARG A 103 9.34 16.20 -20.60
C ARG A 103 9.94 17.27 -19.67
N ALA A 104 9.47 18.51 -19.76
CA ALA A 104 9.85 19.60 -18.88
C ALA A 104 9.31 19.40 -17.46
N GLU A 105 8.04 19.03 -17.29
CA GLU A 105 7.47 18.69 -15.98
C GLU A 105 8.15 17.46 -15.35
N ILE A 106 8.52 16.46 -16.16
CA ILE A 106 9.30 15.30 -15.68
C ILE A 106 10.70 15.73 -15.22
N LEU A 107 11.32 16.67 -15.95
CA LEU A 107 12.64 17.20 -15.58
C LEU A 107 12.55 18.08 -14.31
N GLU A 108 11.52 18.90 -14.17
CA GLU A 108 11.28 19.72 -12.97
C GLU A 108 10.96 18.84 -11.75
N GLU A 109 10.16 17.78 -11.91
CA GLU A 109 9.90 16.78 -10.86
C GLU A 109 11.19 16.04 -10.47
N ASN A 110 12.04 15.70 -11.45
CA ASN A 110 13.33 15.07 -11.17
C ASN A 110 14.32 16.03 -10.51
N ILE A 111 14.36 17.31 -10.92
CA ILE A 111 15.20 18.34 -10.31
C ILE A 111 14.74 18.57 -8.87
N ALA A 112 13.45 18.78 -8.62
CA ALA A 112 12.91 18.95 -7.27
C ALA A 112 13.20 17.73 -6.37
N ARG A 113 13.10 16.51 -6.90
CA ARG A 113 13.45 15.28 -6.17
C ARG A 113 14.95 15.18 -5.87
N VAL A 114 15.80 15.54 -6.83
CA VAL A 114 17.26 15.50 -6.64
C VAL A 114 17.71 16.60 -5.68
N GLU A 115 17.13 17.79 -5.76
CA GLU A 115 17.39 18.89 -4.84
C GLU A 115 16.91 18.58 -3.42
N ALA A 116 15.75 17.94 -3.24
CA ALA A 116 15.30 17.46 -1.92
C ALA A 116 16.27 16.42 -1.34
N ARG A 117 16.75 15.50 -2.18
CA ARG A 117 17.72 14.48 -1.75
C ARG A 117 19.10 15.07 -1.44
N ILE A 118 19.55 16.06 -2.21
CA ILE A 118 20.79 16.80 -1.93
C ILE A 118 20.63 17.58 -0.63
N PHE A 119 19.50 18.24 -0.41
CA PHE A 119 19.22 18.98 0.81
C PHE A 119 19.25 18.06 2.06
N GLU A 120 18.68 16.85 1.98
CA GLU A 120 18.79 15.82 3.04
C GLU A 120 20.22 15.37 3.31
N LEU A 121 21.04 15.25 2.26
CA LEU A 121 22.43 14.80 2.36
C LEU A 121 23.38 15.92 2.85
N GLU A 122 23.07 17.18 2.52
CA GLU A 122 23.83 18.37 2.94
C GLU A 122 23.47 18.83 4.36
N HIS A 123 22.27 18.50 4.85
CA HIS A 123 21.81 18.87 6.20
C HIS A 123 21.43 17.65 7.07
N PRO A 124 22.36 16.73 7.35
CA PRO A 124 22.08 15.49 8.09
C PRO A 124 21.58 15.69 9.53
N ASN A 125 21.63 16.92 10.07
CA ASN A 125 21.21 17.26 11.43
C ASN A 125 19.90 18.09 11.51
N ALA A 126 19.27 18.44 10.38
CA ALA A 126 18.06 19.30 10.36
C ALA A 126 16.76 18.53 10.62
N TYR A 127 16.78 17.21 10.46
CA TYR A 127 15.76 16.29 10.94
C TYR A 127 16.44 15.39 11.97
N SER A 128 15.91 15.32 13.19
CA SER A 128 16.41 14.38 14.22
C SER A 128 16.15 12.94 13.76
N HIS A 129 17.02 12.45 12.88
CA HIS A 129 17.38 11.05 12.82
C HIS A 129 18.55 10.86 13.78
N ASP A 130 18.36 10.06 14.82
CA ASP A 130 19.51 9.37 15.38
C ASP A 130 20.17 8.58 14.22
N PRO A 131 21.51 8.59 14.08
CA PRO A 131 22.17 7.82 13.04
C PRO A 131 21.71 6.37 13.07
N ILE A 132 21.42 5.78 11.91
CA ILE A 132 21.22 4.34 11.80
C ILE A 132 22.58 3.69 12.05
N TYR A 133 22.82 3.25 13.28
CA TYR A 133 24.02 2.49 13.64
C TYR A 133 23.87 1.08 13.05
N LEU A 134 24.75 0.74 12.10
CA LEU A 134 24.99 -0.66 11.73
C LEU A 134 25.59 -1.36 12.95
N HIS A 135 24.77 -2.17 13.61
CA HIS A 135 25.16 -2.87 14.84
C HIS A 135 26.25 -3.89 14.52
N ASN A 136 27.42 -3.73 15.15
CA ASN A 136 28.50 -4.70 15.05
C ASN A 136 28.10 -5.95 15.85
N PRO A 137 27.90 -7.12 15.22
CA PRO A 137 27.41 -8.32 15.91
C PRO A 137 28.38 -8.88 16.97
N TYR A 138 29.58 -8.30 17.12
CA TYR A 138 30.60 -8.71 18.08
C TYR A 138 30.96 -7.64 19.12
N GLN A 139 30.31 -6.46 19.12
CA GLN A 139 30.50 -5.52 20.22
C GLN A 139 29.71 -6.00 21.44
N GLN A 140 30.42 -6.34 22.51
CA GLN A 140 29.82 -6.57 23.83
C GLN A 140 29.08 -5.30 24.26
N GLN A 141 27.76 -5.31 24.10
CA GLN A 141 26.89 -4.26 24.63
C GLN A 141 27.14 -4.16 26.14
N PRO A 142 27.30 -2.96 26.73
CA PRO A 142 27.09 -2.81 28.16
C PRO A 142 25.69 -3.39 28.46
N PRO A 143 25.50 -4.08 29.62
CA PRO A 143 24.22 -4.68 29.94
C PRO A 143 23.13 -3.64 29.74
N PRO A 144 22.01 -3.98 29.08
CA PRO A 144 20.95 -3.01 28.83
C PRO A 144 20.67 -2.33 30.16
N ALA A 145 20.65 -0.99 30.16
CA ALA A 145 20.18 -0.23 31.29
C ALA A 145 18.92 -0.96 31.77
N THR A 146 18.93 -1.43 33.01
CA THR A 146 17.75 -1.98 33.66
C THR A 146 16.75 -0.84 33.71
N PHE A 147 16.02 -0.65 32.61
CA PHE A 147 14.78 0.10 32.59
C PHE A 147 13.95 -0.60 33.65
N ASP A 148 13.72 0.12 34.75
CA ASP A 148 12.89 -0.32 35.84
C ASP A 148 11.62 -0.91 35.22
N THR A 149 11.50 -2.24 35.28
CA THR A 149 10.38 -2.97 34.69
C THR A 149 9.17 -2.55 35.47
N GLY A 150 8.52 -1.49 34.98
CA GLY A 150 7.23 -1.05 35.46
C GLY A 150 6.31 -2.27 35.41
N LYS A 151 6.10 -2.85 36.60
CA LYS A 151 5.51 -4.16 36.91
C LYS A 151 4.95 -4.87 35.68
N ASP A 152 5.59 -5.98 35.33
CA ASP A 152 5.09 -6.98 34.40
C ASP A 152 3.55 -7.05 34.52
N PRO A 153 2.77 -6.79 33.45
CA PRO A 153 1.34 -6.49 33.60
C PRO A 153 0.64 -7.56 34.42
N THR A 154 -0.32 -7.17 35.26
CA THR A 154 -1.05 -8.17 36.08
C THR A 154 -1.68 -9.22 35.16
N PRO A 155 -1.83 -10.48 35.59
CA PRO A 155 -2.41 -11.53 34.75
C PRO A 155 -3.75 -11.12 34.11
N GLU A 156 -4.59 -10.38 34.84
CA GLU A 156 -5.87 -9.85 34.35
C GLU A 156 -5.68 -8.85 33.22
N LEU A 157 -4.71 -7.94 33.37
CA LEU A 157 -4.37 -6.97 32.34
C LEU A 157 -3.78 -7.66 31.09
N LYS A 158 -2.97 -8.70 31.26
CA LYS A 158 -2.42 -9.49 30.15
C LYS A 158 -3.55 -10.10 29.31
N ILE A 159 -4.53 -10.73 29.96
CA ILE A 159 -5.68 -11.33 29.27
C ILE A 159 -6.57 -10.27 28.62
N TYR A 160 -6.81 -9.14 29.29
CA TYR A 160 -7.54 -8.03 28.70
C TYR A 160 -6.90 -7.54 27.40
N LEU A 161 -5.59 -7.32 27.38
CA LEU A 161 -4.86 -6.85 26.19
C LEU A 161 -4.94 -7.87 25.05
N VAL A 162 -4.79 -9.16 25.35
CA VAL A 162 -4.92 -10.25 24.36
C VAL A 162 -6.34 -10.27 23.78
N ASP A 163 -7.36 -10.24 24.64
CA ASP A 163 -8.76 -10.29 24.21
C ASP A 163 -9.15 -9.08 23.35
N ARG A 164 -8.51 -7.92 23.57
CA ARG A 164 -8.66 -6.76 22.69
C ARG A 164 -8.09 -7.01 21.30
N VAL A 165 -6.87 -7.52 21.17
CA VAL A 165 -6.27 -7.80 19.85
C VAL A 165 -7.09 -8.87 19.10
N LEU A 166 -7.56 -9.90 19.81
CA LEU A 166 -8.32 -10.99 19.20
C LEU A 166 -9.70 -10.55 18.63
N GLN A 167 -10.21 -9.38 19.03
CA GLN A 167 -11.42 -8.78 18.43
C GLN A 167 -11.15 -8.09 17.08
N TYR A 168 -9.88 -7.90 16.71
CA TYR A 168 -9.43 -7.13 15.54
C TYR A 168 -8.45 -7.92 14.66
N THR A 169 -8.48 -9.25 14.70
CA THR A 169 -7.52 -10.10 13.99
C THR A 169 -7.50 -9.85 12.48
N SER A 170 -8.67 -9.56 11.90
CA SER A 170 -8.82 -9.20 10.47
C SER A 170 -8.15 -7.89 10.08
N GLU A 171 -7.95 -6.96 11.02
CA GLU A 171 -7.42 -5.62 10.77
C GLU A 171 -5.95 -5.46 11.18
N THR A 172 -5.43 -6.33 12.04
CA THR A 172 -4.05 -6.26 12.56
C THR A 172 -3.09 -7.25 11.89
N SER A 173 -3.51 -7.94 10.83
CA SER A 173 -2.71 -8.99 10.17
C SER A 173 -2.37 -10.16 11.10
N PHE A 174 -3.31 -10.53 11.97
CA PHE A 174 -3.16 -11.65 12.89
C PHE A 174 -3.61 -12.97 12.23
N PHE A 175 -2.69 -13.92 12.07
CA PHE A 175 -2.90 -15.19 11.36
C PHE A 175 -2.87 -16.43 12.27
N LEU A 176 -2.39 -16.32 13.51
CA LEU A 176 -2.41 -17.47 14.44
C LEU A 176 -3.84 -17.84 14.83
N ASN A 177 -4.08 -19.10 15.25
CA ASN A 177 -5.42 -19.50 15.71
C ASN A 177 -5.78 -18.75 17.01
N PRO A 178 -6.86 -17.94 17.04
CA PRO A 178 -7.19 -17.10 18.20
C PRO A 178 -7.40 -17.88 19.49
N LYS A 179 -8.06 -19.06 19.43
CA LYS A 179 -8.36 -19.87 20.62
C LYS A 179 -7.10 -20.52 21.18
N ARG A 180 -6.28 -21.12 20.31
CA ARG A 180 -5.00 -21.75 20.68
C ARG A 180 -4.02 -20.71 21.23
N PHE A 181 -3.99 -19.53 20.62
CA PHE A 181 -3.16 -18.42 21.06
C PHE A 181 -3.58 -17.86 22.42
N ARG A 182 -4.88 -17.60 22.62
CA ARG A 182 -5.39 -17.15 23.92
C ARG A 182 -5.04 -18.16 25.03
N ALA A 183 -5.19 -19.44 24.75
CA ALA A 183 -4.84 -20.51 25.70
C ALA A 183 -3.33 -20.55 26.00
N SER A 184 -2.46 -20.26 25.02
CA SER A 184 -1.02 -20.23 25.23
C SER A 184 -0.55 -19.03 26.07
N PHE A 185 -1.30 -17.93 26.09
CA PHE A 185 -1.06 -16.78 26.96
C PHE A 185 -1.42 -17.02 28.42
N VAL A 186 -2.41 -17.88 28.68
CA VAL A 186 -2.82 -18.27 30.04
C VAL A 186 -1.90 -19.36 30.62
N GLY A 187 -1.36 -20.23 29.77
CA GLY A 187 -0.51 -21.34 30.18
C GLY A 187 0.90 -20.93 30.62
N HIS A 188 1.51 -21.73 31.49
CA HIS A 188 2.92 -21.60 31.86
C HIS A 188 3.80 -22.61 31.08
N GLY A 189 5.07 -22.26 30.85
CA GLY A 189 6.10 -23.18 30.33
C GLY A 189 6.36 -23.07 28.82
N LYS A 190 6.79 -24.17 28.19
CA LYS A 190 7.32 -24.21 26.81
C LYS A 190 6.33 -23.80 25.70
N LYS A 191 5.05 -23.66 26.03
CA LYS A 191 3.99 -23.22 25.10
C LYS A 191 3.73 -21.70 25.16
N ALA A 192 4.29 -21.00 26.15
CA ALA A 192 4.14 -19.56 26.27
C ALA A 192 4.72 -18.86 25.03
N PRO A 193 4.01 -17.87 24.47
CA PRO A 193 4.48 -17.15 23.28
C PRO A 193 5.83 -16.47 23.51
N ILE A 194 6.59 -16.31 22.43
CA ILE A 194 7.90 -15.66 22.48
C ILE A 194 7.76 -14.21 22.99
N PRO A 195 8.76 -13.68 23.72
CA PRO A 195 8.68 -12.35 24.34
C PRO A 195 8.40 -11.20 23.36
N ALA A 196 8.87 -11.31 22.12
CA ALA A 196 8.62 -10.31 21.08
C ALA A 196 7.13 -10.24 20.70
N LEU A 197 6.50 -11.40 20.50
CA LEU A 197 5.08 -11.50 20.17
C LEU A 197 4.20 -11.01 21.34
N VAL A 198 4.59 -11.34 22.57
CA VAL A 198 3.91 -10.80 23.77
C VAL A 198 3.93 -9.27 23.78
N SER A 199 5.09 -8.67 23.51
CA SER A 199 5.26 -7.21 23.50
C SER A 199 4.45 -6.55 22.36
N ALA A 200 4.44 -7.15 21.17
CA ALA A 200 3.63 -6.68 20.04
C ALA A 200 2.12 -6.79 20.32
N VAL A 201 1.67 -7.85 21.00
CA VAL A 201 0.26 -7.97 21.42
C VAL A 201 -0.09 -6.92 22.48
N TYR A 202 0.79 -6.61 23.43
CA TYR A 202 0.54 -5.55 24.40
C TYR A 202 0.50 -4.17 23.75
N LEU A 203 1.37 -3.91 22.77
CA LEU A 203 1.31 -2.71 21.94
C LEU A 203 -0.05 -2.55 21.29
N TRP A 204 -0.53 -3.58 20.58
CA TRP A 204 -1.82 -3.55 19.90
C TRP A 204 -3.00 -3.49 20.88
N GLY A 205 -2.95 -4.26 21.97
CA GLY A 205 -3.98 -4.24 23.01
C GLY A 205 -4.10 -2.87 23.66
N ALA A 206 -2.98 -2.19 23.89
CA ALA A 206 -2.94 -0.82 24.39
C ALA A 206 -3.46 0.18 23.33
N HIS A 207 -3.08 0.01 22.06
CA HIS A 207 -3.55 0.84 20.94
C HIS A 207 -5.07 0.76 20.75
N LEU A 208 -5.64 -0.43 20.85
CA LEU A 208 -7.08 -0.70 20.68
C LEU A 208 -7.88 -0.47 21.97
N SER A 209 -7.22 -0.14 23.08
CA SER A 209 -7.90 0.13 24.35
C SER A 209 -8.51 1.53 24.39
N GLY A 210 -9.69 1.64 25.02
CA GLY A 210 -10.27 2.94 25.37
C GLY A 210 -9.52 3.65 26.51
N ASP A 211 -8.67 2.94 27.25
CA ASP A 211 -7.95 3.46 28.41
C ASP A 211 -6.77 4.36 28.00
N ALA A 212 -6.79 5.61 28.46
CA ALA A 212 -5.74 6.59 28.19
C ALA A 212 -4.38 6.21 28.82
N THR A 213 -4.39 5.56 29.99
CA THR A 213 -3.17 5.16 30.70
C THR A 213 -2.45 4.05 29.94
N LEU A 214 -3.18 3.07 29.41
CA LEU A 214 -2.61 2.03 28.56
C LEU A 214 -2.10 2.61 27.24
N ARG A 215 -2.85 3.54 26.62
CA ARG A 215 -2.40 4.21 25.39
C ARG A 215 -1.12 5.03 25.57
N ALA A 216 -0.86 5.56 26.77
CA ALA A 216 0.39 6.26 27.09
C ALA A 216 1.62 5.33 27.10
N ARG A 217 1.43 4.02 27.29
CA ARG A 217 2.51 3.01 27.31
C ARG A 217 2.82 2.39 25.95
N ARG A 218 2.20 2.85 24.86
CA ARG A 218 2.40 2.27 23.52
C ARG A 218 3.86 2.32 23.07
N GLU A 219 4.54 3.45 23.28
CA GLU A 219 5.95 3.60 22.90
C GLU A 219 6.87 2.64 23.68
N GLU A 220 6.55 2.37 24.95
CA GLU A 220 7.27 1.37 25.77
C GLU A 220 7.13 -0.04 25.16
N PHE A 221 5.89 -0.47 24.87
CA PHE A 221 5.66 -1.79 24.28
C PHE A 221 6.22 -1.91 22.86
N LEU A 222 6.18 -0.84 22.08
CA LEU A 222 6.78 -0.78 20.74
C LEU A 222 8.29 -0.97 20.82
N ALA A 223 8.99 -0.22 21.67
CA ALA A 223 10.43 -0.35 21.85
C ALA A 223 10.82 -1.78 22.28
N GLN A 224 10.05 -2.37 23.19
CA GLN A 224 10.26 -3.76 23.62
C GLN A 224 10.04 -4.77 22.49
N ALA A 225 8.99 -4.61 21.68
CA ALA A 225 8.69 -5.52 20.58
C ALA A 225 9.79 -5.48 19.51
N VAL A 226 10.23 -4.28 19.12
CA VAL A 226 11.32 -4.07 18.14
C VAL A 226 12.64 -4.64 18.66
N ALA A 227 12.99 -4.40 19.93
CA ALA A 227 14.23 -4.93 20.50
C ALA A 227 14.22 -6.46 20.59
N LYS A 228 13.11 -7.07 21.01
CA LYS A 228 13.01 -8.52 21.21
C LYS A 228 12.85 -9.29 19.90
N VAL A 229 12.24 -8.71 18.86
CA VAL A 229 12.04 -9.43 17.58
C VAL A 229 13.36 -9.71 16.87
N ALA A 230 14.33 -8.79 17.00
CA ALA A 230 15.66 -8.91 16.39
C ALA A 230 16.41 -10.20 16.73
N THR A 231 16.18 -10.77 17.92
CA THR A 231 16.82 -12.03 18.37
C THR A 231 15.85 -13.20 18.49
N SER A 232 14.61 -13.06 18.01
CA SER A 232 13.53 -14.04 18.26
C SER A 232 13.70 -15.37 17.51
N LEU A 233 14.33 -15.36 16.34
CA LEU A 233 14.63 -16.58 15.58
C LEU A 233 15.63 -17.51 16.29
N SER A 234 16.45 -16.96 17.20
CA SER A 234 17.40 -17.71 18.03
C SER A 234 16.75 -18.35 19.26
N SER A 235 15.46 -18.10 19.51
CA SER A 235 14.75 -18.69 20.65
C SER A 235 14.63 -20.22 20.51
N SER A 236 14.46 -20.92 21.63
CA SER A 236 14.24 -22.38 21.64
C SER A 236 12.77 -22.77 21.47
N HIS A 237 11.87 -21.83 21.16
CA HIS A 237 10.45 -22.11 21.04
C HIS A 237 10.17 -22.91 19.76
N PRO A 238 9.30 -23.95 19.78
CA PRO A 238 8.99 -24.77 18.61
C PRO A 238 8.42 -23.92 17.46
N ASN A 239 7.43 -23.08 17.74
CA ASN A 239 6.80 -22.18 16.75
C ASN A 239 7.52 -20.84 16.57
N ARG A 240 8.84 -20.73 16.86
CA ARG A 240 9.56 -19.44 16.81
C ARG A 240 9.48 -18.75 15.46
N VAL A 241 9.49 -19.50 14.36
CA VAL A 241 9.42 -18.96 13.00
C VAL A 241 8.08 -18.27 12.75
N LEU A 242 6.96 -18.99 12.99
CA LEU A 242 5.61 -18.43 12.85
C LEU A 242 5.37 -17.27 13.82
N GLN A 243 5.80 -17.39 15.08
CA GLN A 243 5.59 -16.31 16.05
C GLN A 243 6.46 -15.08 15.77
N THR A 244 7.68 -15.25 15.25
CA THR A 244 8.51 -14.12 14.80
C THR A 244 7.85 -13.45 13.60
N LEU A 245 7.40 -14.23 12.60
CA LEU A 245 6.67 -13.70 11.46
C LEU A 245 5.40 -12.94 11.88
N GLN A 246 4.60 -13.49 12.80
CA GLN A 246 3.42 -12.81 13.34
C GLN A 246 3.79 -11.46 13.99
N THR A 247 4.93 -11.41 14.69
CA THR A 247 5.44 -10.19 15.33
C THR A 247 5.83 -9.15 14.28
N GLU A 248 6.58 -9.54 13.25
CA GLU A 248 6.98 -8.67 12.15
C GLU A 248 5.77 -8.07 11.42
N LEU A 249 4.74 -8.87 11.12
CA LEU A 249 3.53 -8.37 10.46
C LEU A 249 2.70 -7.44 11.36
N LEU A 250 2.62 -7.72 12.67
CA LEU A 250 1.97 -6.83 13.63
C LEU A 250 2.70 -5.48 13.73
N LEU A 251 4.04 -5.49 13.75
CA LEU A 251 4.84 -4.27 13.76
C LEU A 251 4.68 -3.49 12.45
N ALA A 252 4.74 -4.17 11.30
CA ALA A 252 4.55 -3.56 10.00
C ALA A 252 3.20 -2.81 9.92
N THR A 253 2.11 -3.50 10.26
CA THR A 253 0.76 -2.91 10.26
C THR A 253 0.62 -1.75 11.26
N TYR A 254 1.30 -1.83 12.41
CA TYR A 254 1.29 -0.73 13.39
C TYR A 254 2.00 0.51 12.84
N PHE A 255 3.22 0.33 12.29
CA PHE A 255 3.98 1.42 11.71
C PHE A 255 3.28 2.07 10.53
N TYR A 256 2.64 1.28 9.65
CA TYR A 256 1.81 1.84 8.59
C TYR A 256 0.65 2.68 9.13
N GLY A 257 -0.09 2.20 10.13
CA GLY A 257 -1.14 2.98 10.78
C GLY A 257 -0.62 4.25 11.44
N ALA A 258 0.59 4.21 12.01
CA ALA A 258 1.27 5.37 12.58
C ALA A 258 1.80 6.37 11.52
N GLY A 259 1.70 6.06 10.22
CA GLY A 259 2.26 6.88 9.13
C GLY A 259 3.78 6.71 8.95
N ARG A 260 4.39 5.76 9.65
CA ARG A 260 5.83 5.42 9.61
C ARG A 260 6.10 4.37 8.54
N CYS A 261 5.91 4.75 7.27
CA CYS A 261 5.86 3.81 6.15
C CYS A 261 7.20 3.09 5.88
N VAL A 262 8.33 3.73 6.19
CA VAL A 262 9.67 3.13 5.99
C VAL A 262 9.88 1.98 6.96
N GLU A 263 9.61 2.19 8.24
CA GLU A 263 9.67 1.15 9.27
C GLU A 263 8.63 0.06 9.01
N GLY A 264 7.43 0.44 8.56
CA GLY A 264 6.41 -0.51 8.12
C GLY A 264 6.92 -1.43 7.01
N LYS A 265 7.55 -0.86 5.97
CA LYS A 265 8.13 -1.64 4.87
C LYS A 265 9.32 -2.48 5.33
N TYR A 266 10.16 -1.99 6.23
CA TYR A 266 11.27 -2.75 6.81
C TYR A 266 10.76 -4.06 7.44
N HIS A 267 9.81 -3.95 8.38
CA HIS A 267 9.25 -5.12 9.07
C HIS A 267 8.50 -6.05 8.11
N LEU A 268 7.78 -5.51 7.13
CA LEU A 268 7.11 -6.31 6.10
C LEU A 268 8.10 -7.07 5.21
N SER A 269 9.20 -6.46 4.81
CA SER A 269 10.25 -7.09 4.02
C SER A 269 10.98 -8.18 4.81
N THR A 270 11.23 -7.96 6.10
CA THR A 270 11.72 -9.01 7.02
C THR A 270 10.73 -10.17 7.11
N GLY A 271 9.44 -9.89 7.31
CA GLY A 271 8.38 -10.90 7.33
C GLY A 271 8.28 -11.71 6.02
N ALA A 272 8.32 -11.04 4.87
CA ALA A 272 8.34 -11.70 3.56
C ALA A 272 9.57 -12.62 3.41
N SER A 273 10.75 -12.15 3.85
CA SER A 273 11.98 -12.94 3.83
C SER A 273 11.88 -14.19 4.71
N ILE A 274 11.31 -14.06 5.92
CA ILE A 274 11.05 -15.20 6.81
C ILE A 274 10.07 -16.18 6.14
N ALA A 275 8.97 -15.70 5.57
CA ALA A 275 7.97 -16.56 4.93
C ALA A 275 8.53 -17.34 3.74
N ILE A 276 9.37 -16.70 2.91
CA ILE A 276 10.03 -17.33 1.77
C ILE A 276 11.09 -18.33 2.24
N ALA A 277 11.98 -17.93 3.15
CA ALA A 277 13.06 -18.78 3.66
C ALA A 277 12.55 -20.00 4.42
N ALA A 278 11.41 -19.85 5.11
CA ALA A 278 10.75 -20.93 5.80
C ALA A 278 9.94 -21.84 4.86
N GLY A 279 9.84 -21.52 3.56
CA GLY A 279 9.14 -22.35 2.58
C GLY A 279 7.62 -22.28 2.65
N LEU A 280 7.05 -21.27 3.29
CA LEU A 280 5.58 -21.14 3.47
C LEU A 280 4.81 -20.97 2.14
N LYS A 281 5.51 -20.65 1.04
CA LYS A 281 4.94 -20.62 -0.33
C LYS A 281 4.71 -21.99 -0.97
N LYS A 282 5.17 -23.07 -0.31
CA LYS A 282 5.16 -24.46 -0.81
C LYS A 282 4.37 -25.42 0.07
N VAL A 283 3.50 -24.93 0.95
CA VAL A 283 2.65 -25.81 1.77
C VAL A 283 1.80 -26.68 0.84
N ARG A 284 1.84 -28.01 1.03
CA ARG A 284 1.16 -29.02 0.18
C ARG A 284 1.58 -29.02 -1.30
N SER A 285 2.78 -28.56 -1.63
CA SER A 285 3.26 -28.53 -3.02
C SER A 285 3.37 -29.92 -3.65
N ALA A 286 2.84 -30.07 -4.87
CA ALA A 286 3.02 -31.24 -5.73
C ALA A 286 4.37 -31.26 -6.49
N SER A 287 5.31 -30.36 -6.18
CA SER A 287 6.63 -30.31 -6.83
C SER A 287 7.62 -31.27 -6.14
N VAL A 288 7.98 -32.35 -6.83
CA VAL A 288 9.00 -33.31 -6.38
C VAL A 288 10.37 -32.61 -6.43
N GLY A 289 11.05 -32.47 -5.29
CA GLY A 289 12.37 -31.84 -5.20
C GLY A 289 12.41 -30.48 -4.50
N SER A 290 11.30 -29.98 -3.94
CA SER A 290 11.39 -28.87 -2.97
C SER A 290 12.35 -29.28 -1.86
N ARG A 291 13.47 -28.56 -1.72
CA ARG A 291 14.39 -28.70 -0.58
C ARG A 291 13.56 -28.80 0.70
N PRO A 292 13.87 -29.73 1.62
CA PRO A 292 13.17 -29.79 2.90
C PRO A 292 13.13 -28.39 3.51
N MET A 293 11.95 -27.93 3.94
CA MET A 293 11.75 -26.63 4.57
C MET A 293 12.89 -26.39 5.55
N THR A 294 13.75 -25.42 5.27
CA THR A 294 14.83 -25.07 6.19
C THR A 294 14.19 -24.38 7.39
N GLY A 295 13.98 -25.15 8.47
CA GLY A 295 13.62 -24.62 9.79
C GLY A 295 12.15 -24.66 10.18
N LEU A 296 11.26 -25.28 9.40
CA LEU A 296 9.87 -25.55 9.80
C LEU A 296 9.63 -27.05 9.85
N ASP A 297 9.19 -27.54 11.01
CA ASP A 297 8.77 -28.92 11.17
C ASP A 297 7.48 -29.16 10.37
N LYS A 298 7.29 -30.42 9.95
CA LYS A 298 6.01 -30.85 9.35
C LYS A 298 4.88 -30.47 10.32
N ALA A 299 3.81 -29.86 9.79
CA ALA A 299 2.70 -29.40 10.62
C ALA A 299 2.20 -30.50 11.57
N GLU A 300 2.09 -30.15 12.86
CA GLU A 300 1.72 -31.11 13.92
C GLU A 300 0.26 -31.57 13.79
N ASP A 301 -0.61 -30.63 13.40
CA ASP A 301 -2.05 -30.80 13.28
C ASP A 301 -2.62 -29.86 12.21
N ALA A 302 -3.91 -29.99 11.92
CA ALA A 302 -4.59 -29.17 10.91
C ALA A 302 -4.65 -27.67 11.27
N ILE A 303 -4.59 -27.32 12.57
CA ILE A 303 -4.56 -25.92 13.02
C ILE A 303 -3.20 -25.33 12.69
N ASN A 304 -2.11 -26.03 13.00
CA ASN A 304 -0.75 -25.58 12.72
C ASN A 304 -0.48 -25.49 11.21
N GLU A 305 -1.02 -26.41 10.40
CA GLU A 305 -1.01 -26.26 8.94
C GLU A 305 -1.78 -25.00 8.50
N GLY A 306 -2.95 -24.75 9.09
CA GLY A 306 -3.73 -23.54 8.83
C GLY A 306 -2.96 -22.27 9.17
N GLU A 307 -2.24 -22.22 10.29
CA GLU A 307 -1.39 -21.10 10.66
C GLU A 307 -0.25 -20.86 9.66
N GLN A 308 0.34 -21.93 9.08
CA GLN A 308 1.35 -21.82 8.02
C GLN A 308 0.78 -21.27 6.72
N ILE A 309 -0.41 -21.74 6.33
CA ILE A 309 -1.14 -21.26 5.14
C ILE A 309 -1.52 -19.78 5.33
N ASP A 310 -2.16 -19.44 6.44
CA ASP A 310 -2.60 -18.09 6.75
C ASP A 310 -1.40 -17.13 6.87
N ALA A 311 -0.26 -17.57 7.42
CA ALA A 311 0.96 -16.78 7.49
C ALA A 311 1.46 -16.36 6.10
N PHE A 312 1.53 -17.31 5.15
CA PHE A 312 1.93 -17.00 3.78
C PHE A 312 0.98 -16.00 3.12
N TRP A 313 -0.32 -16.28 3.16
CA TRP A 313 -1.33 -15.46 2.49
C TRP A 313 -1.48 -14.07 3.11
N THR A 314 -1.41 -13.96 4.43
CA THR A 314 -1.42 -12.67 5.13
C THR A 314 -0.20 -11.83 4.75
N THR A 315 0.99 -12.44 4.70
CA THR A 315 2.23 -11.77 4.29
C THR A 315 2.14 -11.28 2.84
N LEU A 316 1.69 -12.16 1.93
CA LEU A 316 1.53 -11.83 0.53
C LEU A 316 0.52 -10.68 0.33
N ALA A 317 -0.68 -10.81 0.90
CA ALA A 317 -1.73 -9.79 0.77
C ALA A 317 -1.27 -8.43 1.32
N LEU A 318 -0.61 -8.41 2.48
CA LEU A 318 -0.08 -7.19 3.08
C LEU A 318 0.99 -6.54 2.19
N ASP A 319 1.91 -7.32 1.64
CA ASP A 319 2.92 -6.83 0.69
C ASP A 319 2.29 -6.27 -0.60
N GLN A 320 1.30 -6.95 -1.18
CA GLN A 320 0.64 -6.48 -2.39
C GLN A 320 -0.10 -5.15 -2.15
N MET A 321 -0.84 -5.04 -1.05
CA MET A 321 -1.59 -3.82 -0.69
C MET A 321 -0.66 -2.62 -0.50
N TRP A 322 0.37 -2.77 0.33
CA TRP A 322 1.27 -1.65 0.65
C TRP A 322 2.28 -1.34 -0.45
N THR A 323 2.57 -2.30 -1.33
CA THR A 323 3.30 -2.03 -2.57
C THR A 323 2.56 -1.02 -3.44
N VAL A 324 1.25 -1.23 -3.67
CA VAL A 324 0.44 -0.28 -4.45
C VAL A 324 0.29 1.04 -3.71
N ALA A 325 -0.07 1.00 -2.42
CA ALA A 325 -0.32 2.22 -1.64
C ALA A 325 0.90 3.14 -1.52
N LEU A 326 2.12 2.58 -1.53
CA LEU A 326 3.37 3.35 -1.41
C LEU A 326 4.10 3.54 -2.74
N ALA A 327 3.56 3.01 -3.84
CA ALA A 327 4.26 2.92 -5.13
C ALA A 327 5.70 2.36 -4.99
N ALA A 328 5.86 1.35 -4.13
CA ALA A 328 7.16 0.75 -3.79
C ALA A 328 7.37 -0.57 -4.56
N PRO A 329 8.59 -1.13 -4.58
CA PRO A 329 8.79 -2.48 -5.10
C PRO A 329 8.13 -3.57 -4.22
N THR A 330 7.57 -4.59 -4.86
CA THR A 330 7.05 -5.81 -4.20
C THR A 330 8.18 -6.66 -3.65
N ASN A 331 7.97 -7.32 -2.51
CA ASN A 331 8.90 -8.33 -2.01
C ASN A 331 8.79 -9.65 -2.81
N PHE A 332 7.69 -9.85 -3.53
CA PHE A 332 7.42 -11.02 -4.38
C PHE A 332 7.61 -10.66 -5.87
N ILE A 333 8.87 -10.50 -6.28
CA ILE A 333 9.26 -9.93 -7.59
C ILE A 333 8.65 -10.66 -8.78
N CYS A 334 8.57 -12.00 -8.73
CA CYS A 334 7.98 -12.83 -9.79
C CYS A 334 6.49 -12.53 -10.06
N LEU A 335 5.80 -11.81 -9.16
CA LEU A 335 4.42 -11.35 -9.39
C LEU A 335 4.36 -10.04 -10.17
N ALA A 336 5.41 -9.21 -10.12
CA ALA A 336 5.50 -7.99 -10.93
C ALA A 336 5.84 -8.31 -12.38
N ASP A 337 6.69 -9.30 -12.60
CA ASP A 337 7.08 -9.78 -13.92
C ASP A 337 6.88 -11.30 -14.04
N ARG A 338 5.81 -11.69 -14.73
CA ARG A 338 5.45 -13.10 -14.95
C ARG A 338 6.31 -13.79 -16.01
N THR A 339 7.25 -13.08 -16.65
CA THR A 339 8.07 -13.61 -17.75
C THR A 339 9.44 -14.10 -17.32
N THR A 340 9.95 -13.66 -16.16
CA THR A 340 11.36 -13.82 -15.79
C THR A 340 11.69 -14.98 -14.85
N VAL A 341 10.70 -15.66 -14.24
CA VAL A 341 11.00 -16.70 -13.23
C VAL A 341 10.11 -17.93 -13.40
N VAL A 342 10.61 -18.95 -14.09
CA VAL A 342 9.90 -20.22 -14.36
C VAL A 342 9.83 -21.12 -13.10
N ASP A 343 10.75 -20.94 -12.14
CA ASP A 343 10.93 -21.87 -11.01
C ASP A 343 10.31 -21.43 -9.67
N GLU A 344 9.84 -20.17 -9.55
CA GLU A 344 9.20 -19.68 -8.33
C GLU A 344 7.68 -19.85 -8.37
N THR A 345 7.21 -21.09 -8.15
CA THR A 345 5.77 -21.35 -8.04
C THR A 345 5.26 -21.17 -6.61
N PHE A 346 4.15 -20.42 -6.47
CA PHE A 346 3.38 -20.33 -5.23
C PHE A 346 2.34 -21.45 -5.22
N ASP A 347 2.63 -22.50 -4.45
CA ASP A 347 1.81 -23.71 -4.45
C ASP A 347 0.87 -23.77 -3.25
N THR A 348 1.10 -23.01 -2.18
CA THR A 348 0.24 -23.00 -0.99
C THR A 348 -1.24 -22.84 -1.36
N PRO A 349 -2.15 -23.73 -0.88
CA PRO A 349 -3.57 -23.66 -1.20
C PRO A 349 -4.22 -22.43 -0.55
N CYS A 350 -5.42 -22.03 -1.00
CA CYS A 350 -6.12 -20.87 -0.44
C CYS A 350 -6.34 -21.01 1.08
N PRO A 351 -6.39 -19.92 1.85
CA PRO A 351 -6.66 -20.02 3.28
C PRO A 351 -8.12 -20.42 3.54
N LEU A 352 -8.37 -21.22 4.58
CA LEU A 352 -9.72 -21.59 5.05
C LEU A 352 -10.18 -20.69 6.20
N GLU A 353 -11.46 -20.76 6.53
CA GLU A 353 -11.93 -20.22 7.80
C GLU A 353 -11.28 -20.96 8.98
N THR A 354 -11.08 -20.23 10.07
CA THR A 354 -10.42 -20.76 11.28
C THR A 354 -11.12 -22.02 11.80
N GLU A 355 -12.45 -22.03 11.78
CA GLU A 355 -13.30 -23.15 12.22
C GLU A 355 -13.15 -24.38 11.32
N GLN A 356 -12.75 -24.21 10.05
CA GLN A 356 -12.53 -25.34 9.14
C GLN A 356 -11.22 -26.06 9.49
N TYR A 357 -10.16 -25.33 9.85
CA TYR A 357 -8.93 -25.95 10.35
C TYR A 357 -9.16 -26.67 11.70
N GLU A 358 -10.01 -26.11 12.58
CA GLU A 358 -10.42 -26.77 13.83
C GLU A 358 -11.18 -28.08 13.59
N LYS A 359 -11.84 -28.23 12.43
CA LYS A 359 -12.57 -29.44 12.00
C LYS A 359 -11.74 -30.40 11.14
N GLY A 360 -10.43 -30.19 11.04
CA GLY A 360 -9.50 -31.08 10.32
C GLY A 360 -8.93 -30.51 9.02
N GLY A 361 -9.35 -29.31 8.60
CA GLY A 361 -8.74 -28.59 7.47
C GLY A 361 -8.91 -29.30 6.13
N TYR A 362 -7.82 -29.34 5.36
CA TYR A 362 -7.81 -29.95 4.03
C TYR A 362 -7.75 -31.49 4.09
N PRO A 363 -8.35 -32.20 3.10
CA PRO A 363 -8.14 -33.63 2.92
C PRO A 363 -6.66 -34.00 2.88
N ARG A 364 -6.28 -35.15 3.45
CA ARG A 364 -4.86 -35.53 3.63
C ARG A 364 -4.10 -35.71 2.31
N ASP A 365 -4.80 -36.12 1.27
CA ASP A 365 -4.31 -36.39 -0.08
C ASP A 365 -4.28 -35.14 -0.98
N LEU A 366 -4.84 -34.01 -0.52
CA LEU A 366 -4.84 -32.77 -1.29
C LEU A 366 -3.40 -32.23 -1.44
N VAL A 367 -3.00 -32.09 -2.69
CA VAL A 367 -1.79 -31.40 -3.13
C VAL A 367 -2.14 -30.23 -4.03
N SER A 368 -1.29 -29.21 -4.04
CA SER A 368 -1.53 -27.96 -4.76
C SER A 368 -0.33 -27.60 -5.63
N ARG A 369 -0.62 -26.83 -6.69
CA ARG A 369 0.37 -26.41 -7.69
C ARG A 369 -0.04 -25.08 -8.30
N ARG A 370 0.89 -24.12 -8.36
CA ARG A 370 0.72 -22.82 -9.02
C ARG A 370 -0.57 -22.10 -8.61
N THR A 371 -0.97 -22.16 -7.34
CA THR A 371 -2.24 -21.63 -6.82
C THR A 371 -2.48 -20.18 -7.25
N VAL A 372 -1.45 -19.33 -7.10
CA VAL A 372 -1.54 -17.91 -7.48
C VAL A 372 -1.71 -17.72 -8.98
N LEU A 373 -0.91 -18.41 -9.80
CA LEU A 373 -0.97 -18.27 -11.27
C LEU A 373 -2.28 -18.79 -11.83
N THR A 374 -2.74 -19.96 -11.37
CA THR A 374 -4.03 -20.54 -11.78
C THR A 374 -5.18 -19.54 -11.56
N PHE A 375 -5.20 -18.87 -10.41
CA PHE A 375 -6.18 -17.81 -10.14
C PHE A 375 -6.00 -16.60 -11.07
N LEU A 376 -4.78 -16.09 -11.21
CA LEU A 376 -4.50 -14.90 -12.00
C LEU A 376 -4.74 -15.09 -13.51
N ASP A 377 -4.65 -16.33 -14.00
CA ASP A 377 -4.93 -16.71 -15.39
C ASP A 377 -6.42 -16.99 -15.62
N GLY A 378 -7.27 -16.80 -14.60
CA GLY A 378 -8.72 -16.98 -14.68
C GLY A 378 -9.15 -18.42 -14.90
N GLN A 379 -8.30 -19.39 -14.54
CA GLN A 379 -8.65 -20.81 -14.64
C GLN A 379 -9.70 -21.15 -13.58
N PRO A 380 -10.68 -22.03 -13.90
CA PRO A 380 -11.62 -22.52 -12.91
C PRO A 380 -10.82 -23.15 -11.78
N ALA A 381 -11.19 -22.77 -10.57
CA ALA A 381 -10.41 -23.16 -9.43
C ALA A 381 -10.51 -24.68 -9.21
N GLY A 382 -9.40 -25.26 -8.73
CA GLY A 382 -9.19 -26.71 -8.71
C GLY A 382 -10.07 -27.43 -7.69
N VAL A 383 -9.58 -28.55 -7.14
CA VAL A 383 -10.29 -29.38 -6.14
C VAL A 383 -10.50 -28.65 -4.77
N GLY A 384 -10.41 -27.32 -4.74
CA GLY A 384 -10.49 -26.48 -3.54
C GLY A 384 -11.91 -26.21 -3.04
N GLY A 385 -12.94 -26.30 -3.90
CA GLY A 385 -14.34 -26.16 -3.50
C GLY A 385 -14.60 -24.94 -2.60
N SER A 386 -15.27 -25.14 -1.45
CA SER A 386 -15.61 -24.07 -0.49
C SER A 386 -14.44 -23.23 0.03
N ALA A 387 -13.19 -23.70 -0.10
CA ALA A 387 -11.99 -22.99 0.33
C ALA A 387 -11.69 -21.72 -0.49
N GLU A 388 -12.15 -21.70 -1.74
CA GLU A 388 -11.77 -20.68 -2.70
C GLU A 388 -12.32 -19.30 -2.34
N TYR A 389 -13.41 -19.26 -1.58
CA TYR A 389 -14.15 -18.06 -1.25
C TYR A 389 -14.34 -17.89 0.27
N SER A 390 -13.44 -18.45 1.09
CA SER A 390 -13.35 -18.04 2.49
C SER A 390 -13.09 -16.52 2.57
N SER A 391 -13.51 -15.90 3.66
CA SER A 391 -13.32 -14.47 3.91
C SER A 391 -11.85 -14.05 3.80
N LYS A 392 -10.93 -14.89 4.28
CA LYS A 392 -9.47 -14.71 4.16
C LYS A 392 -9.01 -14.80 2.70
N SER A 393 -9.49 -15.80 1.97
CA SER A 393 -9.12 -16.03 0.56
C SER A 393 -9.56 -14.87 -0.32
N VAL A 394 -10.79 -14.37 -0.10
CA VAL A 394 -11.34 -13.24 -0.84
C VAL A 394 -10.49 -11.96 -0.65
N VAL A 395 -10.08 -11.64 0.58
CA VAL A 395 -9.19 -10.49 0.85
C VAL A 395 -7.86 -10.65 0.12
N CYS A 396 -7.25 -11.83 0.17
CA CYS A 396 -5.97 -12.10 -0.48
C CYS A 396 -6.06 -11.96 -2.00
N LYS A 397 -7.12 -12.53 -2.60
CA LYS A 397 -7.41 -12.42 -4.04
C LYS A 397 -7.64 -10.96 -4.43
N ALA A 398 -8.40 -10.20 -3.65
CA ALA A 398 -8.66 -8.79 -3.92
C ALA A 398 -7.38 -7.95 -3.88
N ALA A 399 -6.52 -8.15 -2.87
CA ALA A 399 -5.21 -7.51 -2.77
C ALA A 399 -4.31 -7.81 -3.98
N MET A 400 -4.26 -9.08 -4.40
CA MET A 400 -3.51 -9.47 -5.59
C MET A 400 -4.06 -8.85 -6.87
N LEU A 401 -5.38 -8.84 -7.08
CA LEU A 401 -5.98 -8.24 -8.27
C LEU A 401 -5.72 -6.73 -8.32
N TRP A 402 -5.79 -6.03 -7.19
CA TRP A 402 -5.44 -4.62 -7.11
C TRP A 402 -3.98 -4.36 -7.48
N PHE A 403 -3.05 -5.17 -6.95
CA PHE A 403 -1.65 -5.10 -7.35
C PHE A 403 -1.43 -5.38 -8.83
N GLN A 404 -2.05 -6.43 -9.38
CA GLN A 404 -1.91 -6.77 -10.79
C GLN A 404 -2.50 -5.68 -11.71
N ALA A 405 -3.56 -4.98 -11.27
CA ALA A 405 -4.08 -3.81 -11.98
C ALA A 405 -3.05 -2.68 -11.99
N SER A 406 -2.38 -2.43 -10.85
CA SER A 406 -1.31 -1.44 -10.76
C SER A 406 -0.14 -1.78 -11.68
N VAL A 407 0.31 -3.04 -11.70
CA VAL A 407 1.40 -3.51 -12.56
C VAL A 407 1.04 -3.37 -14.04
N LEU A 408 -0.17 -3.80 -14.43
CA LEU A 408 -0.62 -3.71 -15.82
C LEU A 408 -0.70 -2.26 -16.27
N ILE A 409 -1.33 -1.39 -15.50
CA ILE A 409 -1.48 0.03 -15.85
C ILE A 409 -0.13 0.74 -15.88
N GLY A 410 0.78 0.41 -14.96
CA GLY A 410 2.17 0.92 -15.00
C GLY A 410 2.95 0.50 -16.25
N SER A 411 2.52 -0.56 -16.94
CA SER A 411 3.14 -1.00 -18.20
C SER A 411 2.57 -0.31 -19.45
N TRP A 412 1.45 0.42 -19.33
CA TRP A 412 0.78 1.09 -20.45
C TRP A 412 1.64 2.22 -21.03
N ARG A 413 1.67 2.31 -22.36
CA ARG A 413 2.38 3.33 -23.13
C ARG A 413 1.53 3.74 -24.34
N PRO A 414 1.49 5.03 -24.71
CA PRO A 414 0.72 5.49 -25.87
C PRO A 414 1.26 4.97 -27.21
N ASP A 415 2.55 4.60 -27.26
CA ASP A 415 3.30 4.18 -28.45
C ASP A 415 3.55 2.66 -28.51
N MET A 416 2.67 1.85 -27.93
CA MET A 416 2.76 0.40 -27.98
C MET A 416 2.65 -0.15 -29.41
N SER A 417 3.49 -1.13 -29.74
CA SER A 417 3.35 -1.90 -30.98
C SER A 417 1.99 -2.64 -31.02
N PRO A 418 1.53 -3.08 -32.21
CA PRO A 418 0.28 -3.86 -32.31
C PRO A 418 0.26 -5.13 -31.43
N SER A 419 1.42 -5.80 -31.31
CA SER A 419 1.56 -7.00 -30.47
C SER A 419 1.48 -6.67 -28.97
N GLU A 420 2.16 -5.60 -28.54
CA GLU A 420 2.09 -5.13 -27.15
C GLU A 420 0.67 -4.68 -26.79
N THR A 421 -0.01 -3.98 -27.71
CA THR A 421 -1.40 -3.53 -27.53
C THR A 421 -2.35 -4.72 -27.38
N GLN A 422 -2.19 -5.77 -28.20
CA GLN A 422 -2.98 -6.99 -28.10
C GLN A 422 -2.72 -7.72 -26.77
N SER A 423 -1.46 -7.86 -26.37
CA SER A 423 -1.07 -8.46 -25.09
C SER A 423 -1.62 -7.70 -23.88
N PHE A 424 -1.50 -6.37 -23.89
CA PHE A 424 -2.07 -5.48 -22.88
C PHE A 424 -3.59 -5.66 -22.80
N SER A 425 -4.28 -5.62 -23.94
CA SER A 425 -5.74 -5.74 -24.01
C SER A 425 -6.24 -7.10 -23.52
N ALA A 426 -5.54 -8.19 -23.86
CA ALA A 426 -5.85 -9.52 -23.36
C ALA A 426 -5.69 -9.61 -21.83
N ARG A 427 -4.55 -9.11 -21.29
CA ARG A 427 -4.32 -9.06 -19.84
C ARG A 427 -5.34 -8.18 -19.12
N PHE A 428 -5.73 -7.06 -19.73
CA PHE A 428 -6.78 -6.17 -19.21
C PHE A 428 -8.12 -6.91 -19.11
N ALA A 429 -8.52 -7.60 -20.18
CA ALA A 429 -9.78 -8.34 -20.22
C ALA A 429 -9.81 -9.48 -19.20
N THR A 430 -8.74 -10.28 -19.09
CA THR A 430 -8.62 -11.34 -18.09
C THR A 430 -8.68 -10.78 -16.67
N LEU A 431 -7.95 -9.69 -16.40
CA LEU A 431 -7.93 -9.10 -15.08
C LEU A 431 -9.30 -8.51 -14.71
N ASN A 432 -9.95 -7.80 -15.62
CA ASN A 432 -11.30 -7.27 -15.40
C ASN A 432 -12.30 -8.40 -15.13
N ALA A 433 -12.25 -9.50 -15.90
CA ALA A 433 -13.09 -10.67 -15.67
C ALA A 433 -12.86 -11.29 -14.29
N ASN A 434 -11.60 -11.39 -13.84
CA ASN A 434 -11.28 -11.91 -12.50
C ASN A 434 -11.79 -10.99 -11.38
N ILE A 435 -11.71 -9.66 -11.55
CA ILE A 435 -12.26 -8.70 -10.58
C ILE A 435 -13.79 -8.82 -10.51
N GLU A 436 -14.48 -8.90 -11.65
CA GLU A 436 -15.95 -9.09 -11.67
C GLU A 436 -16.36 -10.45 -11.07
N GLN A 437 -15.64 -11.53 -11.37
CA GLN A 437 -15.90 -12.84 -10.77
C GLN A 437 -15.74 -12.79 -9.24
N LEU A 438 -14.69 -12.16 -8.73
CA LEU A 438 -14.50 -12.02 -7.29
C LEU A 438 -15.60 -11.15 -6.66
N ARG A 439 -16.03 -10.08 -7.34
CA ARG A 439 -17.11 -9.20 -6.90
C ARG A 439 -18.42 -9.97 -6.66
N LEU A 440 -18.74 -10.93 -7.51
CA LEU A 440 -19.95 -11.77 -7.38
C LEU A 440 -19.94 -12.67 -6.14
N HIS A 441 -18.75 -12.99 -5.61
CA HIS A 441 -18.57 -13.82 -4.42
C HIS A 441 -18.43 -13.01 -3.13
N LEU A 442 -18.51 -11.69 -3.20
CA LEU A 442 -18.52 -10.85 -2.00
C LEU A 442 -19.82 -11.04 -1.22
N VAL A 443 -19.73 -10.96 0.09
CA VAL A 443 -20.90 -10.92 0.98
C VAL A 443 -21.81 -9.76 0.57
N ALA A 444 -23.11 -10.00 0.44
CA ALA A 444 -24.03 -8.95 0.03
C ALA A 444 -23.98 -7.77 1.02
N PRO A 445 -24.02 -6.50 0.56
CA PRO A 445 -23.90 -5.32 1.44
C PRO A 445 -24.89 -5.31 2.61
N ALA A 446 -26.10 -5.82 2.41
CA ALA A 446 -27.12 -5.93 3.46
C ALA A 446 -26.72 -6.87 4.62
N GLN A 447 -25.84 -7.84 4.37
CA GLN A 447 -25.39 -8.85 5.32
C GLN A 447 -24.06 -8.49 6.00
N LEU A 448 -23.38 -7.41 5.57
CA LEU A 448 -22.06 -7.04 6.07
C LEU A 448 -22.04 -6.70 7.56
N ARG A 449 -23.15 -6.21 8.13
CA ARG A 449 -23.22 -5.91 9.57
C ARG A 449 -23.03 -7.15 10.45
N SER A 450 -23.43 -8.32 9.94
CA SER A 450 -23.28 -9.62 10.61
C SER A 450 -22.08 -10.42 10.09
N ALA A 451 -21.37 -9.92 9.08
CA ALA A 451 -20.24 -10.60 8.47
C ALA A 451 -18.93 -10.29 9.21
N PRO A 452 -17.88 -11.11 9.02
CA PRO A 452 -16.54 -10.76 9.46
C PRO A 452 -16.12 -9.40 8.89
N ARG A 453 -15.41 -8.59 9.68
CA ARG A 453 -14.95 -7.25 9.24
C ARG A 453 -14.02 -7.28 8.03
N SER A 454 -13.34 -8.41 7.80
CA SER A 454 -12.58 -8.68 6.56
C SER A 454 -13.43 -8.56 5.29
N ALA A 455 -14.75 -8.82 5.34
CA ALA A 455 -15.63 -8.65 4.20
C ALA A 455 -15.75 -7.19 3.76
N PHE A 456 -15.78 -6.25 4.71
CA PHE A 456 -15.75 -4.82 4.40
C PHE A 456 -14.43 -4.41 3.72
N VAL A 457 -13.30 -4.94 4.20
CA VAL A 457 -11.98 -4.72 3.58
C VAL A 457 -11.96 -5.30 2.15
N ALA A 458 -12.48 -6.51 1.95
CA ALA A 458 -12.57 -7.14 0.63
C ALA A 458 -13.34 -6.29 -0.39
N HIS A 459 -14.48 -5.72 -0.01
CA HIS A 459 -15.21 -4.79 -0.90
C HIS A 459 -14.36 -3.59 -1.31
N ASN A 460 -13.69 -2.95 -0.34
CA ASN A 460 -12.85 -1.78 -0.62
C ASN A 460 -11.68 -2.17 -1.56
N LEU A 461 -11.05 -3.32 -1.35
CA LEU A 461 -9.96 -3.78 -2.22
C LEU A 461 -10.42 -4.12 -3.64
N VAL A 462 -11.61 -4.71 -3.81
CA VAL A 462 -12.21 -4.95 -5.14
C VAL A 462 -12.52 -3.62 -5.84
N CYS A 463 -13.08 -2.64 -5.11
CA CYS A 463 -13.25 -1.28 -5.63
C CYS A 463 -11.91 -0.65 -6.03
N ALA A 464 -10.86 -0.81 -5.20
CA ALA A 464 -9.52 -0.31 -5.51
C ALA A 464 -8.96 -0.94 -6.80
N ALA A 465 -9.18 -2.24 -7.01
CA ALA A 465 -8.77 -2.91 -8.24
C ALA A 465 -9.48 -2.34 -9.48
N PHE A 466 -10.80 -2.10 -9.42
CA PHE A 466 -11.53 -1.44 -10.52
C PHE A 466 -11.05 0.00 -10.76
N LEU A 467 -10.90 0.79 -9.69
CA LEU A 467 -10.42 2.17 -9.77
C LEU A 467 -9.02 2.23 -10.39
N GLN A 468 -8.12 1.32 -10.00
CA GLN A 468 -6.79 1.23 -10.55
C GLN A 468 -6.81 0.83 -12.04
N LEU A 469 -7.55 -0.24 -12.39
CA LEU A 469 -7.57 -0.79 -13.75
C LEU A 469 -8.20 0.17 -14.76
N HIS A 470 -9.31 0.81 -14.39
CA HIS A 470 -10.05 1.68 -15.29
C HIS A 470 -9.72 3.17 -15.16
N GLY A 471 -8.97 3.60 -14.13
CA GLY A 471 -8.78 5.02 -13.79
C GLY A 471 -8.23 5.88 -14.94
N MET A 472 -7.19 5.41 -15.62
CA MET A 472 -6.58 6.12 -16.76
C MET A 472 -7.49 6.20 -17.99
N PHE A 473 -8.40 5.23 -18.15
CA PHE A 473 -9.29 5.16 -19.31
C PHE A 473 -10.64 5.84 -19.06
N GLY A 474 -11.13 5.82 -17.82
CA GLY A 474 -12.40 6.41 -17.43
C GLY A 474 -12.38 7.94 -17.33
N SER A 475 -11.19 8.53 -17.26
CA SER A 475 -10.98 9.99 -17.38
C SER A 475 -11.07 10.50 -18.83
N ARG A 476 -11.08 9.61 -19.83
CA ARG A 476 -11.28 9.96 -21.25
C ARG A 476 -12.78 9.90 -21.58
N GLU A 477 -13.31 10.95 -22.19
CA GLU A 477 -14.76 11.06 -22.49
C GLU A 477 -15.28 9.94 -23.41
N GLU A 478 -14.42 9.41 -24.28
CA GLU A 478 -14.79 8.39 -25.29
C GLU A 478 -15.01 6.99 -24.69
N ASN A 479 -14.41 6.67 -23.54
CA ASN A 479 -14.53 5.34 -22.93
C ASN A 479 -15.59 5.32 -21.82
N THR A 480 -16.86 5.39 -22.25
CA THR A 480 -18.03 5.42 -21.38
C THR A 480 -18.11 4.22 -20.44
N GLN A 481 -17.68 3.03 -20.89
CA GLN A 481 -17.66 1.82 -20.06
C GLN A 481 -16.70 1.97 -18.86
N SER A 482 -15.44 2.35 -19.11
CA SER A 482 -14.45 2.51 -18.03
C SER A 482 -14.84 3.60 -17.06
N ARG A 483 -15.41 4.70 -17.58
CA ARG A 483 -15.96 5.80 -16.77
C ARG A 483 -17.09 5.31 -15.86
N GLN A 484 -18.03 4.52 -16.38
CA GLN A 484 -19.11 3.97 -15.57
C GLN A 484 -18.59 3.01 -14.49
N THR A 485 -17.59 2.19 -14.82
CA THR A 485 -16.96 1.26 -13.86
C THR A 485 -16.33 2.01 -12.68
N ILE A 486 -15.51 3.04 -12.93
CA ILE A 486 -14.88 3.82 -11.84
C ILE A 486 -15.92 4.56 -11.00
N LEU A 487 -16.97 5.13 -11.61
CA LEU A 487 -18.04 5.80 -10.89
C LEU A 487 -18.83 4.84 -10.00
N ASN A 488 -19.13 3.64 -10.50
CA ASN A 488 -19.81 2.61 -9.72
C ASN A 488 -18.94 2.13 -8.55
N ALA A 489 -17.66 1.90 -8.78
CA ALA A 489 -16.73 1.48 -7.73
C ALA A 489 -16.56 2.56 -6.64
N ALA A 490 -16.42 3.83 -7.03
CA ALA A 490 -16.30 4.94 -6.10
C ALA A 490 -17.60 5.17 -5.29
N ARG A 491 -18.77 5.16 -5.96
CA ARG A 491 -20.07 5.23 -5.28
C ARG A 491 -20.28 4.09 -4.31
N HIS A 492 -19.96 2.86 -4.70
CA HIS A 492 -20.08 1.68 -3.84
C HIS A 492 -19.24 1.84 -2.57
N THR A 493 -18.01 2.34 -2.70
CA THR A 493 -17.12 2.62 -1.56
C THR A 493 -17.77 3.57 -0.54
N PHE A 494 -18.37 4.66 -1.01
CA PHE A 494 -19.04 5.64 -0.14
C PHE A 494 -20.37 5.11 0.42
N GLN A 495 -21.13 4.36 -0.38
CA GLN A 495 -22.38 3.73 0.08
C GLN A 495 -22.12 2.72 1.20
N LEU A 496 -21.03 1.96 1.14
CA LEU A 496 -20.66 1.04 2.22
C LEU A 496 -20.42 1.77 3.54
N LEU A 497 -19.69 2.89 3.51
CA LEU A 497 -19.45 3.71 4.70
C LEU A 497 -20.76 4.19 5.34
N VAL A 498 -21.63 4.79 4.54
CA VAL A 498 -22.88 5.39 5.00
C VAL A 498 -23.89 4.32 5.45
N ASN A 499 -24.08 3.27 4.65
CA ASN A 499 -25.11 2.25 4.91
C ASN A 499 -24.75 1.37 6.11
N LEU A 500 -23.46 1.09 6.33
CA LEU A 500 -23.02 0.30 7.48
C LEU A 500 -22.95 1.12 8.76
N ASN A 501 -22.85 2.45 8.66
CA ASN A 501 -22.55 3.32 9.81
C ASN A 501 -21.31 2.78 10.55
N VAL A 502 -20.20 2.70 9.81
CA VAL A 502 -18.98 2.02 10.25
C VAL A 502 -18.44 2.65 11.55
N SER A 503 -18.61 3.97 11.70
CA SER A 503 -18.18 4.70 12.90
C SER A 503 -18.92 4.26 14.18
N ALA A 504 -20.17 3.80 14.06
CA ALA A 504 -20.90 3.21 15.18
C ALA A 504 -20.45 1.77 15.50
N MET A 505 -19.89 1.03 14.52
CA MET A 505 -19.50 -0.37 14.68
C MET A 505 -18.07 -0.54 15.22
N THR A 506 -17.17 0.38 14.89
CA THR A 506 -15.76 0.29 15.29
C THR A 506 -15.08 1.65 15.30
N LYS A 507 -14.10 1.81 16.18
CA LYS A 507 -13.20 2.96 16.20
C LYS A 507 -11.89 2.73 15.42
N TYR A 508 -11.60 1.47 15.10
CA TYR A 508 -10.42 1.09 14.36
C TYR A 508 -10.82 0.36 13.08
N VAL A 509 -10.19 0.76 11.99
CA VAL A 509 -10.36 0.18 10.66
C VAL A 509 -8.98 -0.02 10.05
N ASN A 510 -8.82 -1.02 9.19
CA ASN A 510 -7.53 -1.29 8.56
C ASN A 510 -7.05 -0.04 7.78
N PRO A 511 -5.88 0.56 8.09
CA PRO A 511 -5.43 1.82 7.49
C PRO A 511 -5.35 1.81 5.96
N ILE A 512 -5.21 0.64 5.33
CA ILE A 512 -5.18 0.52 3.87
C ILE A 512 -6.43 1.10 3.20
N ILE A 513 -7.59 1.05 3.87
CA ILE A 513 -8.84 1.49 3.28
C ILE A 513 -8.86 3.01 3.03
N GLY A 514 -8.10 3.79 3.80
CA GLY A 514 -8.03 5.24 3.57
C GLY A 514 -7.39 5.57 2.23
N THR A 515 -6.49 4.71 1.71
CA THR A 515 -5.95 4.83 0.34
C THR A 515 -7.04 4.63 -0.70
N VAL A 516 -7.95 3.68 -0.47
CA VAL A 516 -9.11 3.45 -1.36
C VAL A 516 -10.07 4.63 -1.31
N TRP A 517 -10.33 5.17 -0.12
CA TRP A 517 -11.20 6.34 0.05
C TRP A 517 -10.65 7.58 -0.67
N MET A 518 -9.34 7.80 -0.63
CA MET A 518 -8.68 8.88 -1.38
C MET A 518 -8.97 8.73 -2.89
N SER A 519 -8.72 7.55 -3.47
CA SER A 519 -8.95 7.30 -4.90
C SER A 519 -10.44 7.41 -5.28
N ALA A 520 -11.34 6.89 -4.45
CA ALA A 520 -12.78 7.00 -4.68
C ALA A 520 -13.25 8.47 -4.59
N SER A 521 -12.74 9.23 -3.62
CA SER A 521 -13.06 10.66 -3.45
C SER A 521 -12.68 11.46 -4.68
N GLN A 522 -11.49 11.23 -5.23
CA GLN A 522 -11.04 11.90 -6.45
C GLN A 522 -12.04 11.70 -7.60
N VAL A 523 -12.46 10.46 -7.86
CA VAL A 523 -13.42 10.15 -8.94
C VAL A 523 -14.77 10.83 -8.72
N LEU A 524 -15.29 10.84 -7.48
CA LEU A 524 -16.58 11.46 -7.21
C LEU A 524 -16.52 12.99 -7.24
N PHE A 525 -15.40 13.59 -6.82
CA PHE A 525 -15.21 15.04 -6.83
C PHE A 525 -15.07 15.57 -8.26
N GLU A 526 -14.29 14.88 -9.09
CA GLU A 526 -14.18 15.17 -10.53
C GLU A 526 -15.56 15.07 -11.21
N GLU A 527 -16.36 14.06 -10.86
CA GLU A 527 -17.70 13.92 -11.41
C GLU A 527 -18.67 15.01 -10.94
N LEU A 528 -18.61 15.39 -9.66
CA LEU A 528 -19.40 16.52 -9.13
C LEU A 528 -19.01 17.83 -9.81
N ALA A 529 -17.71 18.09 -9.98
CA ALA A 529 -17.21 19.27 -10.69
C ALA A 529 -17.71 19.29 -12.14
N ARG A 530 -17.65 18.15 -12.84
CA ARG A 530 -18.17 18.01 -14.20
C ARG A 530 -19.68 18.27 -14.28
N MET A 531 -20.47 17.70 -13.37
CA MET A 531 -21.92 17.93 -13.31
C MET A 531 -22.24 19.42 -13.06
N LYS A 532 -21.51 20.06 -12.15
CA LYS A 532 -21.65 21.50 -11.87
C LYS A 532 -21.26 22.37 -13.06
N GLY A 533 -20.19 22.02 -13.78
CA GLY A 533 -19.73 22.75 -14.97
C GLY A 533 -20.69 22.64 -16.16
N GLN A 534 -21.41 21.52 -16.30
CA GLN A 534 -22.44 21.34 -17.33
C GLN A 534 -23.78 22.01 -16.98
N ARG A 535 -23.99 22.40 -15.72
CA ARG A 535 -25.23 23.02 -15.27
C ARG A 535 -25.30 24.48 -15.75
N PRO A 536 -26.38 24.90 -16.43
CA PRO A 536 -26.52 26.31 -16.81
C PRO A 536 -26.63 27.21 -15.58
N LYS A 537 -26.04 28.42 -15.67
CA LYS A 537 -26.02 29.38 -14.57
C LYS A 537 -27.44 29.70 -14.08
N GLY A 538 -27.64 29.67 -12.76
CA GLY A 538 -28.93 30.00 -12.12
C GLY A 538 -29.90 28.83 -11.96
N LEU A 539 -29.65 27.66 -12.57
CA LEU A 539 -30.47 26.47 -12.33
C LEU A 539 -30.05 25.74 -11.04
N ARG A 540 -31.04 25.14 -10.36
CA ARG A 540 -30.81 24.26 -9.21
C ARG A 540 -30.11 22.96 -9.65
N PRO A 541 -29.38 22.29 -8.74
CA PRO A 541 -28.80 20.97 -9.02
C PRO A 541 -29.86 19.99 -9.51
N GLY A 542 -29.51 19.18 -10.51
CA GLY A 542 -30.36 18.06 -10.92
C GLY A 542 -30.45 16.99 -9.84
N LYS A 543 -31.43 16.08 -9.92
CA LYS A 543 -31.61 14.99 -8.94
C LYS A 543 -30.34 14.16 -8.74
N ALA A 544 -29.68 13.76 -9.82
CA ALA A 544 -28.45 12.95 -9.75
C ALA A 544 -27.26 13.70 -9.15
N GLU A 545 -27.12 15.00 -9.44
CA GLU A 545 -26.08 15.86 -8.83
C GLU A 545 -26.33 15.98 -7.32
N TYR A 546 -27.58 16.23 -6.93
CA TYR A 546 -27.98 16.34 -5.52
C TYR A 546 -27.76 15.04 -4.74
N GLU A 547 -28.16 13.89 -5.30
CA GLU A 547 -27.96 12.57 -4.67
C GLU A 547 -26.46 12.25 -4.49
N LEU A 548 -25.63 12.55 -5.49
CA LEU A 548 -24.19 12.34 -5.40
C LEU A 548 -23.55 13.27 -4.35
N GLN A 549 -23.98 14.53 -4.31
CA GLN A 549 -23.54 15.51 -3.31
C GLN A 549 -23.90 15.04 -1.89
N GLN A 550 -25.14 14.59 -1.68
CA GLN A 550 -25.58 14.05 -0.37
C GLN A 550 -24.80 12.81 0.06
N LEU A 551 -24.57 11.86 -0.86
CA LEU A 551 -23.76 10.67 -0.57
C LEU A 551 -22.34 11.07 -0.17
N THR A 552 -21.77 12.06 -0.86
CA THR A 552 -20.42 12.57 -0.59
C THR A 552 -20.34 13.22 0.78
N ASP A 553 -21.28 14.12 1.11
CA ASP A 553 -21.35 14.78 2.41
C ASP A 553 -21.49 13.76 3.56
N ALA A 554 -22.36 12.76 3.39
CA ALA A 554 -22.58 11.71 4.37
C ALA A 554 -21.34 10.82 4.56
N ALA A 555 -20.67 10.43 3.48
CA ALA A 555 -19.48 9.59 3.55
C ALA A 555 -18.30 10.32 4.22
N ILE A 556 -18.06 11.60 3.90
CA ILE A 556 -17.00 12.40 4.55
C ILE A 556 -17.26 12.51 6.06
N LYS A 557 -18.53 12.67 6.48
CA LYS A 557 -18.89 12.67 7.91
C LYS A 557 -18.54 11.36 8.61
N GLU A 558 -18.82 10.21 7.99
CA GLU A 558 -18.44 8.90 8.52
C GLU A 558 -16.91 8.72 8.59
N MET A 559 -16.19 9.17 7.55
CA MET A 559 -14.72 9.13 7.53
C MET A 559 -14.11 9.98 8.67
N GLU A 560 -14.64 11.19 8.90
CA GLU A 560 -14.22 12.07 9.99
C GLU A 560 -14.41 11.43 11.37
N ALA A 561 -15.49 10.66 11.56
CA ALA A 561 -15.73 9.93 12.81
C ALA A 561 -14.75 8.77 13.04
N LEU A 562 -14.09 8.27 11.98
CA LEU A 562 -13.13 7.16 12.02
C LEU A 562 -11.67 7.62 12.05
N LYS A 563 -11.39 8.90 11.79
CA LYS A 563 -10.04 9.41 11.51
C LYS A 563 -9.05 9.17 12.65
N ASP A 564 -9.51 9.18 13.90
CA ASP A 564 -8.68 8.98 15.10
C ASP A 564 -8.27 7.52 15.32
N GLY A 565 -8.73 6.60 14.45
CA GLY A 565 -8.34 5.20 14.48
C GLY A 565 -6.85 4.98 14.16
N SER A 566 -6.23 5.86 13.35
CA SER A 566 -4.78 5.83 13.11
C SER A 566 -4.27 7.17 12.56
N THR A 567 -2.98 7.46 12.75
CA THR A 567 -2.36 8.71 12.25
C THR A 567 -2.46 8.82 10.73
N LEU A 568 -2.21 7.73 10.01
CA LEU A 568 -2.30 7.71 8.55
C LEU A 568 -3.72 7.99 8.07
N LEU A 569 -4.72 7.35 8.70
CA LEU A 569 -6.11 7.58 8.34
C LEU A 569 -6.52 9.03 8.61
N SER A 570 -6.08 9.61 9.73
CA SER A 570 -6.30 11.02 10.04
C SER A 570 -5.76 11.94 8.95
N TYR A 571 -4.54 11.68 8.48
CA TYR A 571 -3.95 12.44 7.37
C TYR A 571 -4.78 12.29 6.08
N GLN A 572 -5.14 11.07 5.70
CA GLN A 572 -5.91 10.79 4.49
C GLN A 572 -7.30 11.46 4.53
N VAL A 573 -8.03 11.34 5.62
CA VAL A 573 -9.36 11.97 5.78
C VAL A 573 -9.25 13.51 5.73
N SER A 574 -8.21 14.08 6.34
CA SER A 574 -7.94 15.52 6.25
C SER A 574 -7.71 15.96 4.81
N ARG A 575 -6.93 15.18 4.04
CA ARG A 575 -6.70 15.43 2.61
C ARG A 575 -7.98 15.34 1.77
N ILE A 576 -8.85 14.36 2.04
CA ILE A 576 -10.16 14.24 1.37
C ILE A 576 -10.99 15.50 1.63
N ARG A 577 -11.06 15.94 2.89
CA ARG A 577 -11.83 17.12 3.27
C ARG A 577 -11.30 18.40 2.64
N GLU A 578 -9.98 18.59 2.65
CA GLU A 578 -9.36 19.76 2.00
C GLU A 578 -9.64 19.79 0.50
N ALA A 579 -9.53 18.64 -0.18
CA ALA A 579 -9.84 18.54 -1.60
C ALA A 579 -11.32 18.83 -1.88
N TYR A 580 -12.23 18.41 -1.00
CA TYR A 580 -13.65 18.66 -1.13
C TYR A 580 -14.06 20.11 -0.87
N ALA A 581 -13.36 20.78 0.05
CA ALA A 581 -13.61 22.18 0.38
C ALA A 581 -13.02 23.16 -0.65
N ALA A 582 -12.11 22.69 -1.50
CA ALA A 582 -11.57 23.50 -2.58
C ALA A 582 -12.69 23.91 -3.55
N PRO A 583 -12.73 25.17 -3.99
CA PRO A 583 -13.73 25.61 -4.96
C PRO A 583 -13.51 24.86 -6.28
N PHE A 584 -14.52 24.10 -6.69
CA PHE A 584 -14.62 23.44 -7.99
C PHE A 584 -15.23 24.38 -9.04
#